data_AF-A0AAV8XMJ7-F1
#
_entry.id   AF-A0AAV8XMJ7-F1
#
_cell.length_a   1.000
_cell.length_b   1.000
_cell.length_c   1.000
_cell.angle_alpha   90.00
_cell.angle_beta   90.00
_cell.angle_gamma   90.00
#
_symmetry.space_group_name_H-M   'P 1'
#
loop_
_entity.id
_entity.type
_entity.pdbx_description
1 polymer ?
#
loop_
_entity_poly.entity_id
_entity_poly.type
_entity_poly.pdbx_seq_one_letter_code
_entity_poly.pdbx_strand_id
1 'polypeptide(L)'
;MAPSEIVCAGVSLVASLLLCELEKICKEKRKKKRSLWIRAWISRRNRLGASSTLLKELSLEDKEAYKNHLRMTPEKFDELLI
;
A
#
# COMPACT_ATOMS: atom_id res chain seq x y z
N MET A 1 -12.58 19.38 45.43
CA MET A 1 -12.16 18.39 44.42
C MET A 1 -11.26 17.39 45.12
N ALA A 2 -11.62 16.11 45.06
CA ALA A 2 -10.80 15.08 45.68
C ALA A 2 -9.44 15.01 44.94
N PRO A 3 -8.33 14.68 45.63
CA PRO A 3 -7.01 14.53 44.99
C PRO A 3 -7.03 13.56 43.80
N SER A 4 -7.89 12.54 43.85
CA SER A 4 -8.10 11.57 42.76
C SER A 4 -8.66 12.20 41.48
N GLU A 5 -9.53 13.20 41.58
CA GLU A 5 -10.13 13.87 40.42
C GLU A 5 -9.09 14.67 39.64
N ILE A 6 -8.16 15.31 40.36
CA ILE A 6 -7.06 16.08 39.77
C ILE A 6 -6.09 15.15 39.04
N VAL A 7 -5.77 13.99 39.64
CA VAL A 7 -4.91 12.98 39.01
C VAL A 7 -5.58 12.40 37.77
N CYS A 8 -6.87 12.03 37.83
CA CYS A 8 -7.61 11.52 36.69
C CYS A 8 -7.73 12.55 35.54
N ALA A 9 -7.97 13.82 35.87
CA ALA A 9 -7.97 14.89 34.88
C ALA A 9 -6.59 15.06 34.21
N GLY A 10 -5.52 15.01 35.01
CA GLY A 10 -4.15 15.06 34.51
C GLY A 10 -3.82 13.89 33.57
N VAL A 11 -4.15 12.67 33.96
CA VAL A 11 -3.95 11.46 33.13
C VAL A 11 -4.74 11.58 31.82
N SER A 12 -5.98 12.05 31.86
CA SER A 12 -6.83 12.22 30.67
C SER A 12 -6.26 13.28 29.71
N LEU A 13 -5.71 14.36 30.26
CA LEU A 13 -5.05 15.40 29.48
C LEU A 13 -3.77 14.87 28.80
N VAL A 14 -2.93 14.14 29.53
CA VAL A 14 -1.71 13.56 28.97
C VAL A 14 -2.03 12.51 27.90
N ALA A 15 -3.03 11.66 28.14
CA ALA A 15 -3.47 10.67 27.16
C ALA A 15 -3.97 11.31 25.86
N SER A 16 -4.75 12.39 25.96
CA SER A 16 -5.25 13.10 24.77
C SER A 16 -4.12 13.81 24.00
N LEU A 17 -3.15 14.42 24.69
CA LEU A 17 -1.96 15.01 24.08
C LEU A 17 -1.12 13.96 23.34
N LEU A 18 -0.89 12.79 23.96
CA LEU A 18 -0.18 11.68 23.33
C LEU A 18 -0.90 11.17 22.08
N LEU A 19 -2.23 11.04 22.13
CA LEU A 19 -3.02 10.60 20.98
C LEU A 19 -2.90 11.59 19.81
N CYS A 20 -3.00 12.89 20.09
CA CYS A 20 -2.80 13.93 19.08
C CYS A 20 -1.40 13.86 18.45
N GLU A 21 -0.35 13.60 19.24
CA GLU A 21 1.01 13.52 18.72
C GLU A 21 1.22 12.28 17.85
N LEU A 22 0.67 11.13 18.25
CA LEU A 22 0.67 9.92 17.44
C LEU A 22 -0.04 10.13 16.10
N GLU A 23 -1.18 10.82 16.08
CA GLU A 23 -1.88 11.14 14.84
C GLU A 23 -1.03 11.99 13.89
N LYS A 24 -0.31 13.00 14.40
CA LYS A 24 0.59 13.84 13.59
C LYS A 24 1.69 12.99 12.98
N ILE A 25 2.37 12.15 13.77
CA ILE A 25 3.43 11.25 13.30
C ILE A 25 2.89 10.32 12.20
N CYS A 26 1.70 9.74 12.39
CA CYS A 26 1.05 8.90 11.39
C CYS A 26 0.74 9.67 10.09
N LYS A 27 0.21 10.90 10.20
CA LYS A 27 -0.08 11.76 9.04
C LYS A 27 1.20 12.14 8.28
N GLU A 28 2.27 12.49 8.98
CA GLU A 28 3.56 12.80 8.36
C GLU A 28 4.17 11.59 7.64
N LYS A 29 4.12 10.40 8.26
CA LYS A 29 4.57 9.15 7.62
C LYS A 29 3.78 8.85 6.35
N ARG A 30 2.47 9.14 6.34
CA ARG A 30 1.64 9.00 5.13
C ARG A 30 2.03 10.01 4.06
N LYS A 31 2.26 11.28 4.41
CA LYS A 31 2.71 12.33 3.47
C LYS A 31 4.11 12.06 2.89
N LYS A 32 5.01 11.46 3.67
CA LYS A 32 6.38 11.10 3.25
C LYS A 32 6.44 9.91 2.29
N LYS A 33 5.33 9.21 2.03
CA LYS A 33 5.26 8.27 0.90
C LYS A 33 5.29 9.07 -0.39
N ARG A 34 6.49 9.48 -0.81
CA ARG A 34 6.73 10.06 -2.13
C ARG A 34 6.15 9.09 -3.16
N SER A 35 5.39 9.60 -4.13
CA SER A 35 4.96 8.81 -5.27
C SER A 35 6.21 8.39 -6.03
N LEU A 36 6.65 7.15 -5.81
CA LEU A 36 7.70 6.57 -6.63
C LEU A 36 7.15 6.48 -8.05
N TRP A 37 7.96 6.85 -9.05
CA TRP A 37 7.64 6.67 -10.48
C TRP A 37 7.72 5.18 -10.83
N ILE A 38 6.87 4.39 -10.20
CA ILE A 38 6.81 2.94 -10.32
C ILE A 38 5.37 2.61 -10.68
N ARG A 39 5.17 1.76 -11.70
CA ARG A 39 3.85 1.28 -12.09
C ARG A 39 3.21 0.54 -10.90
N ALA A 40 1.90 0.72 -10.71
CA ALA A 40 1.19 0.20 -9.55
C ALA A 40 1.41 -1.31 -9.34
N TRP A 41 1.35 -2.10 -10.41
CA TRP A 41 1.63 -3.55 -10.37
C TRP A 41 3.05 -3.90 -9.92
N ILE A 42 4.06 -3.08 -10.24
CA ILE A 42 5.45 -3.32 -9.81
C ILE A 42 5.59 -3.10 -8.29
N SER A 43 4.85 -2.13 -7.74
CA SER A 43 4.85 -1.85 -6.30
C SER A 43 4.29 -3.01 -5.46
N ARG A 44 3.45 -3.87 -6.04
CA ARG A 44 2.81 -5.00 -5.34
C ARG A 44 3.68 -6.24 -5.20
N ARG A 45 4.84 -6.33 -5.87
CA ARG A 45 5.71 -7.53 -5.87
C ARG A 45 6.15 -7.97 -4.48
N ASN A 46 6.38 -7.04 -3.55
CA ASN A 46 6.74 -7.36 -2.17
C ASN A 46 5.62 -8.10 -1.39
N ARG A 47 4.37 -8.00 -1.86
CA ARG A 47 3.20 -8.63 -1.22
C ARG A 47 2.70 -9.85 -1.99
N LEU A 48 2.61 -9.76 -3.31
CA LEU A 48 2.01 -10.79 -4.17
C LEU A 48 3.04 -11.78 -4.74
N GLY A 49 4.34 -11.51 -4.56
CA GLY A 49 5.40 -12.22 -5.25
C GLY A 49 5.63 -11.67 -6.66
N ALA A 50 6.77 -12.03 -7.25
CA ALA A 50 7.19 -11.48 -8.55
C ALA A 50 6.87 -12.39 -9.74
N SER A 51 6.62 -13.69 -9.53
CA SER A 51 6.61 -14.68 -10.62
C SER A 51 5.21 -15.22 -10.93
N SER A 52 4.44 -15.63 -9.92
CA SER A 52 3.15 -16.30 -10.12
C SER A 52 2.04 -15.35 -10.59
N THR A 53 2.05 -14.09 -10.14
CA THR A 53 1.01 -13.11 -10.48
C THR A 53 1.37 -12.24 -11.67
N LEU A 54 2.64 -12.24 -12.11
CA LEU A 54 3.16 -11.28 -13.10
C LEU A 54 2.35 -11.26 -14.39
N LEU A 55 2.17 -12.42 -15.03
CA LEU A 55 1.47 -12.50 -16.32
C LEU A 55 0.01 -12.05 -16.20
N LYS A 56 -0.64 -12.39 -15.09
CA LYS A 56 -2.02 -12.00 -14.79
C LYS A 56 -2.15 -10.49 -14.52
N GLU A 57 -1.17 -9.90 -13.83
CA GLU A 57 -1.13 -8.45 -13.60
C GLU A 57 -0.84 -7.69 -14.89
N LEU A 58 0.08 -8.20 -15.72
CA LEU A 58 0.42 -7.61 -17.01
C LEU A 58 -0.75 -7.70 -18.00
N SER A 59 -1.47 -8.83 -18.08
CA SER A 59 -2.60 -8.97 -19.01
C SER A 59 -3.75 -8.00 -18.68
N LEU A 60 -3.95 -7.67 -17.41
CA LEU A 60 -5.00 -6.77 -16.92
C LEU A 60 -4.62 -5.30 -16.98
N GLU A 61 -3.39 -4.94 -16.59
CA GLU A 61 -3.00 -3.53 -16.41
C GLU A 61 -2.09 -2.99 -17.53
N ASP A 62 -1.34 -3.84 -18.23
CA ASP A 62 -0.29 -3.40 -19.16
C ASP A 62 -0.05 -4.40 -20.30
N LYS A 63 -0.98 -4.42 -21.27
CA LYS A 63 -0.93 -5.33 -22.43
C LYS A 63 0.34 -5.16 -23.27
N GLU A 64 0.91 -3.97 -23.34
CA GLU A 64 2.17 -3.73 -24.05
C GLU A 64 3.35 -4.39 -23.33
N ALA A 65 3.45 -4.26 -22.01
CA ALA A 65 4.45 -4.99 -21.24
C ALA A 65 4.24 -6.51 -21.30
N TYR A 66 2.99 -6.99 -21.31
CA TYR A 66 2.67 -8.40 -21.55
C TYR A 66 3.22 -8.88 -22.91
N LYS A 67 2.92 -8.14 -23.99
CA LYS A 67 3.41 -8.44 -25.34
C LYS A 67 4.91 -8.33 -25.44
N ASN A 68 5.55 -7.40 -24.76
CA ASN A 68 7.01 -7.32 -24.73
C ASN A 68 7.65 -8.50 -24.01
N HIS A 69 6.99 -9.02 -22.96
CA HIS A 69 7.49 -10.14 -22.18
C HIS A 69 7.28 -11.49 -22.89
N LEU A 70 6.07 -11.77 -23.37
CA LEU A 70 5.71 -13.05 -24.01
C LEU A 70 5.78 -13.02 -25.54
N ARG A 71 6.04 -11.86 -26.16
CA ARG A 71 6.01 -11.64 -27.62
C ARG A 71 4.67 -11.99 -28.27
N MET A 72 3.60 -12.01 -27.49
CA MET A 72 2.24 -12.33 -27.93
C MET A 72 1.20 -11.57 -27.11
N THR A 73 -0.01 -11.43 -27.63
CA THR A 73 -1.10 -10.78 -26.89
C THR A 73 -1.72 -11.76 -25.87
N PRO A 74 -2.37 -11.26 -24.80
CA PRO A 74 -3.09 -12.11 -23.85
C PRO A 74 -4.10 -13.04 -24.53
N GLU A 75 -4.82 -12.53 -25.53
CA GLU A 75 -5.83 -13.29 -26.27
C GLU A 75 -5.19 -14.46 -27.03
N LYS A 76 -4.01 -14.24 -27.63
CA LYS A 76 -3.29 -15.30 -28.33
C LYS A 76 -2.73 -16.35 -27.37
N PHE A 77 -2.38 -15.95 -26.15
CA PHE A 77 -1.95 -16.86 -25.11
C PHE A 77 -3.11 -17.77 -24.66
N ASP A 78 -4.31 -17.20 -24.48
CA ASP A 78 -5.51 -17.96 -24.11
C ASP A 78 -5.92 -18.97 -25.21
N GLU A 79 -5.74 -18.64 -26.49
CA GLU A 79 -5.92 -19.60 -27.59
C GLU A 79 -4.98 -20.82 -27.51
N LEU A 80 -3.78 -20.66 -26.95
CA LEU A 80 -2.80 -21.75 -26.81
C LEU A 80 -3.04 -22.63 -25.58
N LEU A 81 -3.86 -22.17 -24.63
CA LEU A 81 -4.20 -22.93 -23.42
C LEU A 81 -5.38 -23.90 -23.64
N ILE A 82 -5.95 -23.90 -24.84
CA ILE A 82 -7.00 -24.83 -25.27
C ILE A 82 -6.45 -26.26 -25.35
#